data_AF-A0A940UM66-F1
#
_entry.id   AF-A0A940UM66-F1
#
_cell.length_a   1.000
_cell.length_b   1.000
_cell.length_c   1.000
_cell.angle_alpha   90.00
_cell.angle_beta   90.00
_cell.angle_gamma   90.00
#
_symmetry.space_group_name_H-M   'P 1'
#
loop_
_entity.id
_entity.type
_entity.pdbx_description
1 polymer ?
#
loop_
_entity_poly.entity_id
_entity_poly.type
_entity_poly.pdbx_seq_one_letter_code
_entity_poly.pdbx_strand_id
1 'polypeptide(L)'
;MAEIKSAIELAMERTKGLVMDEKEKEASLVQEAENRLRGMVRRFLDGSMDVEAFRKQYEKLELAKRAKRDLLVDLIVTEFDAGDSGKLFDLLHVADGGLDKSLTKELDSLHGQFSQEVEKRSGDVKKRVLDRLKKMGIVGSALEPNVAAWDEWAEAVSETKQAFKGRLRQWKERVKAVKA
;
A
#
# COMPACT_ATOMS: atom_id res chain seq x y z
N MET A 1 -7.41 8.22 -65.64
CA MET A 1 -7.44 9.46 -64.83
C MET A 1 -7.05 9.06 -63.42
N ALA A 2 -5.85 9.44 -62.98
CA ALA A 2 -5.34 9.09 -61.66
C ALA A 2 -5.68 10.24 -60.70
N GLU A 3 -6.61 10.00 -59.78
CA GLU A 3 -6.94 10.95 -58.71
C GLU A 3 -5.78 10.96 -57.72
N ILE A 4 -5.10 12.11 -57.60
CA ILE A 4 -4.01 12.30 -56.63
C ILE A 4 -4.67 12.50 -55.27
N LYS A 5 -4.61 11.48 -54.42
CA LYS A 5 -5.09 11.55 -53.03
C LYS A 5 -4.37 12.67 -52.26
N SER A 6 -5.11 13.39 -51.42
CA SER A 6 -4.59 14.48 -50.60
C SER A 6 -3.63 13.96 -49.52
N ALA A 7 -2.62 14.75 -49.16
CA ALA A 7 -1.69 14.43 -48.07
C ALA A 7 -2.41 14.17 -46.72
N ILE A 8 -3.58 14.78 -46.53
CA ILE A 8 -4.46 14.55 -45.37
C ILE A 8 -5.13 13.17 -45.45
N GLU A 9 -5.61 12.76 -46.63
CA GLU A 9 -6.19 11.43 -46.83
C GLU A 9 -5.13 10.33 -46.65
N LEU A 10 -3.90 10.58 -47.11
CA LEU A 10 -2.77 9.66 -46.92
C LEU A 10 -2.36 9.57 -45.44
N ALA A 11 -2.45 10.68 -44.69
CA ALA A 11 -2.21 10.70 -43.26
C ALA A 11 -3.32 9.98 -42.47
N MET A 12 -4.60 10.14 -42.86
CA MET A 12 -5.74 9.46 -42.24
C MET A 12 -5.80 7.96 -42.57
N GLU A 13 -5.37 7.53 -43.76
CA GLU A 13 -5.19 6.10 -44.08
C GLU A 13 -4.06 5.47 -43.25
N ARG A 14 -2.97 6.21 -42.99
CA ARG A 14 -1.86 5.73 -42.15
C ARG A 14 -2.16 5.72 -40.66
N THR A 15 -3.08 6.57 -40.19
CA THR A 15 -3.49 6.61 -38.77
C THR A 15 -4.75 5.81 -38.45
N LYS A 16 -5.41 5.22 -39.45
CA LYS A 16 -6.62 4.40 -39.28
C LYS A 16 -6.44 3.14 -38.43
N GLY A 17 -5.20 2.70 -38.21
CA GLY A 17 -4.81 1.63 -37.27
C GLY A 17 -4.09 2.13 -36.00
N LEU A 18 -4.01 3.45 -35.79
CA LEU A 18 -3.31 4.12 -34.67
C LEU A 18 -4.28 4.85 -33.72
N VAL A 19 -5.59 4.75 -33.95
CA VAL A 19 -6.57 5.12 -32.94
C VAL A 19 -6.56 4.00 -31.93
N MET A 20 -5.78 4.13 -30.85
CA MET A 20 -5.87 3.24 -29.70
C MET A 20 -7.35 3.02 -29.40
N ASP A 21 -7.77 1.75 -29.42
CA ASP A 21 -9.13 1.37 -29.07
C ASP A 21 -9.46 1.99 -27.70
N GLU A 22 -10.71 2.36 -27.46
CA GLU A 22 -11.13 3.02 -26.22
C GLU A 22 -10.72 2.17 -24.99
N LYS A 23 -10.68 0.84 -25.18
CA LYS A 23 -10.12 -0.16 -24.25
C LYS A 23 -8.60 -0.07 -24.05
N GLU A 24 -7.83 0.19 -25.09
CA GLU A 24 -6.38 0.39 -24.99
C GLU A 24 -6.05 1.70 -24.28
N LYS A 25 -6.86 2.75 -24.50
CA LYS A 25 -6.72 4.02 -23.76
C LYS A 25 -7.03 3.85 -22.29
N GLU A 26 -8.14 3.19 -21.94
CA GLU A 26 -8.47 2.89 -20.54
C GLU A 26 -7.40 2.02 -19.87
N ALA A 27 -6.91 0.97 -20.54
CA ALA A 27 -5.84 0.12 -20.01
C ALA A 27 -4.55 0.92 -19.77
N SER A 28 -4.18 1.81 -20.70
CA SER A 28 -2.99 2.65 -20.54
C SER A 28 -3.13 3.64 -19.39
N LEU A 29 -4.31 4.23 -19.18
CA LEU A 29 -4.58 5.13 -18.05
C LEU A 29 -4.49 4.41 -16.70
N VAL A 30 -5.05 3.20 -16.61
CA VAL A 30 -4.96 2.37 -15.40
C VAL A 30 -3.52 2.02 -15.08
N GLN A 31 -2.74 1.62 -16.10
CA GLN A 31 -1.35 1.23 -15.91
C GLN A 31 -0.44 2.41 -15.57
N GLU A 32 -0.68 3.59 -16.14
CA GLU A 32 0.02 4.82 -15.77
C GLU A 32 -0.30 5.22 -14.32
N ALA A 33 -1.58 5.18 -13.95
CA ALA A 33 -2.01 5.47 -12.58
C ALA A 33 -1.42 4.47 -11.56
N GLU A 34 -1.34 3.18 -11.91
CA GLU A 34 -0.70 2.16 -11.06
C GLU A 34 0.79 2.47 -10.84
N ASN A 35 1.53 2.74 -11.92
CA ASN A 35 2.95 3.07 -11.82
C ASN A 35 3.19 4.32 -10.98
N ARG A 36 2.36 5.35 -11.17
CA ARG A 36 2.42 6.58 -10.39
C ARG A 36 2.11 6.33 -8.92
N LEU A 37 1.07 5.55 -8.63
CA LEU A 37 0.67 5.20 -7.28
C LEU A 37 1.76 4.37 -6.56
N ARG A 38 2.36 3.41 -7.26
CA ARG A 38 3.50 2.63 -6.76
C ARG A 38 4.68 3.53 -6.37
N GLY A 39 5.02 4.49 -7.24
CA GLY A 39 6.04 5.49 -6.94
C GLY A 39 5.70 6.35 -5.72
N MET A 40 4.43 6.74 -5.56
CA MET A 40 3.97 7.49 -4.39
C MET A 40 4.05 6.69 -3.09
N VAL A 41 3.57 5.43 -3.11
CA VAL A 41 3.63 4.54 -1.93
C VAL A 41 5.07 4.33 -1.50
N ARG A 42 5.98 4.06 -2.44
CA ARG A 42 7.40 3.91 -2.12
C ARG A 42 8.00 5.16 -1.46
N ARG A 43 7.72 6.35 -2.00
CA ARG A 43 8.16 7.63 -1.42
C ARG A 43 7.57 7.90 -0.04
N PHE A 44 6.35 7.44 0.21
CA PHE A 44 5.76 7.54 1.53
C PHE A 44 6.44 6.60 2.53
N LEU A 45 6.68 5.35 2.12
CA LEU A 45 7.36 4.35 2.95
C LEU A 45 8.81 4.74 3.28
N ASP A 46 9.54 5.32 2.33
CA ASP A 46 10.91 5.81 2.55
C ASP A 46 10.98 7.17 3.27
N GLY A 47 9.84 7.84 3.48
CA GLY A 47 9.74 9.09 4.22
C GLY A 47 10.06 10.35 3.40
N SER A 48 10.32 10.23 2.09
CA SER A 48 10.47 11.37 1.18
C SER A 48 9.15 12.06 0.82
N MET A 49 8.02 11.52 1.26
CA MET A 49 6.68 12.07 1.08
C MET A 49 5.86 11.91 2.36
N ASP A 50 5.19 12.99 2.79
CA ASP A 50 4.22 12.96 3.87
C ASP A 50 2.81 12.59 3.39
N VAL A 51 1.89 12.37 4.34
CA VAL A 51 0.53 11.88 4.06
C VAL A 51 -0.34 12.94 3.35
N GLU A 52 -0.09 14.23 3.59
CA GLU A 52 -0.82 15.31 2.93
C GLU A 52 -0.41 15.45 1.46
N ALA A 53 0.89 15.37 1.19
CA ALA A 53 1.45 15.35 -0.15
C ALA A 53 0.96 14.12 -0.92
N PHE A 54 0.92 12.95 -0.26
CA PHE A 54 0.34 11.74 -0.83
C PHE A 54 -1.14 11.95 -1.19
N ARG A 55 -1.96 12.45 -0.25
CA ARG A 55 -3.39 12.71 -0.46
C ARG A 55 -3.63 13.65 -1.63
N LYS A 56 -2.90 14.77 -1.70
CA LYS A 56 -3.00 15.74 -2.81
C LYS A 56 -2.65 15.13 -4.16
N GLN A 57 -1.63 14.27 -4.23
CA GLN A 57 -1.28 13.60 -5.50
C GLN A 57 -2.28 12.50 -5.86
N TYR A 58 -2.81 11.80 -4.86
CA TYR A 58 -3.78 10.73 -5.03
C TYR A 58 -5.12 11.25 -5.57
N GLU A 59 -5.58 12.40 -5.05
CA GLU A 59 -6.78 13.07 -5.56
C GLU A 59 -6.65 13.49 -7.03
N LYS A 60 -5.43 13.85 -7.48
CA LYS A 60 -5.12 14.26 -8.86
C LYS A 60 -4.99 13.12 -9.87
N LEU A 61 -5.12 11.86 -9.46
CA LEU A 61 -5.10 10.74 -10.42
C LEU A 61 -6.32 10.84 -11.36
N GLU A 62 -6.16 10.61 -12.66
CA GLU A 62 -7.28 10.67 -13.61
C GLU A 62 -7.98 9.31 -13.69
N LEU A 63 -8.60 8.90 -12.57
CA LEU A 63 -9.33 7.64 -12.43
C LEU A 63 -10.66 7.89 -11.70
N ALA A 64 -11.63 6.99 -11.90
CA ALA A 64 -12.83 7.00 -11.07
C ALA A 64 -12.47 6.79 -9.59
N LYS A 65 -13.18 7.44 -8.65
CA LYS A 65 -12.91 7.33 -7.19
C LYS A 65 -12.80 5.88 -6.72
N ARG A 66 -13.70 5.01 -7.20
CA ARG A 66 -13.68 3.57 -6.92
C ARG A 66 -12.41 2.90 -7.45
N ALA A 67 -12.04 3.15 -8.70
CA ALA A 67 -10.86 2.55 -9.31
C ALA A 67 -9.56 2.97 -8.58
N LYS A 68 -9.43 4.25 -8.19
CA LYS A 68 -8.30 4.72 -7.37
C LYS A 68 -8.19 3.97 -6.05
N ARG A 69 -9.32 3.83 -5.35
CA ARG A 69 -9.40 3.17 -4.04
C ARG A 69 -9.03 1.71 -4.16
N ASP A 70 -9.63 1.00 -5.11
CA ASP A 70 -9.40 -0.43 -5.30
C ASP A 70 -7.92 -0.69 -5.67
N LEU A 71 -7.32 0.17 -6.51
CA LEU A 71 -5.90 0.14 -6.87
C LEU A 71 -4.98 0.39 -5.67
N LEU A 72 -5.30 1.38 -4.84
CA LEU A 72 -4.54 1.70 -3.62
C LEU A 72 -4.58 0.55 -2.61
N VAL A 73 -5.76 0.00 -2.36
CA VAL A 73 -5.94 -1.14 -1.45
C VAL A 73 -5.19 -2.37 -1.98
N ASP A 74 -5.26 -2.65 -3.29
CA ASP A 74 -4.54 -3.77 -3.91
C ASP A 74 -3.02 -3.64 -3.74
N LEU A 75 -2.49 -2.44 -3.98
CA LEU A 75 -1.08 -2.15 -3.81
C LEU A 75 -0.64 -2.30 -2.35
N ILE A 76 -1.37 -1.71 -1.41
CA ILE A 76 -1.02 -1.79 0.03
C ILE A 76 -1.07 -3.23 0.55
N VAL A 77 -2.09 -4.01 0.19
CA VAL A 77 -2.20 -5.43 0.59
C VAL A 77 -1.04 -6.26 0.02
N THR A 78 -0.54 -5.88 -1.16
CA THR A 78 0.60 -6.55 -1.80
C THR A 78 1.90 -6.19 -1.08
N GLU A 79 2.10 -4.92 -0.75
CA GLU A 79 3.30 -4.39 -0.09
C GLU A 79 3.34 -4.66 1.42
N PHE A 80 2.25 -5.14 2.04
CA PHE A 80 2.13 -5.33 3.50
C PHE A 80 3.26 -6.16 4.13
N ASP A 81 3.77 -7.16 3.41
CA ASP A 81 4.85 -8.03 3.90
C ASP A 81 6.19 -7.28 3.95
N ALA A 82 6.49 -6.51 2.91
CA ALA A 82 7.80 -5.88 2.71
C ALA A 82 7.89 -4.45 3.30
N GLY A 83 6.78 -3.72 3.31
CA GLY A 83 6.72 -2.33 3.74
C GLY A 83 6.57 -2.14 5.25
N ASP A 84 6.70 -0.90 5.71
CA ASP A 84 6.39 -0.49 7.08
C ASP A 84 4.87 -0.56 7.29
N SER A 85 4.41 -1.53 8.09
CA SER A 85 2.99 -1.80 8.30
C SER A 85 2.24 -0.62 8.91
N GLY A 86 2.86 0.17 9.80
CA GLY A 86 2.22 1.33 10.40
C GLY A 86 1.91 2.39 9.35
N LYS A 87 2.93 2.73 8.54
CA LYS A 87 2.77 3.64 7.40
C LYS A 87 1.75 3.13 6.38
N LEU A 88 1.68 1.82 6.15
CA LEU A 88 0.70 1.25 5.23
C LEU A 88 -0.75 1.41 5.74
N PHE A 89 -0.99 1.31 7.06
CA PHE A 89 -2.30 1.62 7.63
C PHE A 89 -2.69 3.09 7.44
N ASP A 90 -1.75 4.03 7.59
CA ASP A 90 -2.02 5.45 7.31
C ASP A 90 -2.48 5.70 5.87
N LEU A 91 -1.89 4.97 4.90
CA LEU A 91 -2.30 5.06 3.51
C LEU A 91 -3.68 4.43 3.25
N LEU A 92 -4.07 3.39 3.99
CA LEU A 92 -5.43 2.85 3.92
C LEU A 92 -6.46 3.87 4.40
N HIS A 93 -6.14 4.69 5.40
CA HIS A 93 -7.00 5.78 5.83
C HIS A 93 -7.16 6.89 4.79
N VAL A 94 -6.23 7.03 3.83
CA VAL A 94 -6.42 7.92 2.67
C VAL A 94 -7.48 7.34 1.71
N ALA A 95 -7.60 6.02 1.63
CA ALA A 95 -8.61 5.32 0.83
C ALA A 95 -10.02 5.40 1.43
N ASP A 96 -10.14 5.73 2.72
CA ASP A 96 -11.41 5.76 3.49
C ASP A 96 -12.39 6.86 3.05
N GLY A 97 -11.97 7.85 2.26
CA GLY A 97 -12.77 9.02 1.86
C GLY A 97 -14.09 8.75 1.10
N GLY A 98 -14.49 7.49 0.96
CA GLY A 98 -15.79 7.05 0.45
C GLY A 98 -16.20 5.65 0.92
N LEU A 99 -15.68 5.18 2.06
CA LEU A 99 -16.08 3.92 2.67
C LEU A 99 -17.18 4.12 3.72
N ASP A 100 -18.02 3.10 3.88
CA ASP A 100 -19.00 3.07 4.96
C ASP A 100 -18.31 3.07 6.33
N LYS A 101 -18.92 3.73 7.31
CA LYS A 101 -18.42 3.81 8.70
C LYS A 101 -18.09 2.44 9.32
N SER A 102 -18.77 1.38 8.87
CA SER A 102 -18.48 0.01 9.33
C SER A 102 -17.11 -0.49 8.85
N LEU A 103 -16.74 -0.21 7.61
CA LEU A 103 -15.46 -0.65 7.03
C LEU A 103 -14.29 0.16 7.57
N THR A 104 -14.50 1.46 7.81
CA THR A 104 -13.52 2.31 8.51
C THR A 104 -13.27 1.81 9.93
N LYS A 105 -14.32 1.51 10.70
CA LYS A 105 -14.17 0.93 12.05
C LYS A 105 -13.48 -0.43 12.05
N GLU A 106 -13.73 -1.25 11.03
CA GLU A 106 -13.05 -2.53 10.88
C GLU A 106 -11.56 -2.34 10.59
N LEU A 107 -11.20 -1.38 9.73
CA LEU A 107 -9.82 -1.00 9.47
C LEU A 107 -9.13 -0.49 10.75
N ASP A 108 -9.77 0.42 11.49
CA ASP A 108 -9.27 0.92 12.78
C ASP A 108 -9.02 -0.22 13.78
N SER A 109 -9.96 -1.18 13.83
CA SER A 109 -9.84 -2.35 14.70
C SER A 109 -8.69 -3.26 14.26
N LEU A 110 -8.50 -3.48 12.95
CA LEU A 110 -7.38 -4.25 12.41
C LEU A 110 -6.05 -3.57 12.73
N HIS A 111 -5.96 -2.25 12.53
CA HIS A 111 -4.77 -1.47 12.85
C HIS A 111 -4.45 -1.56 14.36
N GLY A 112 -5.44 -1.34 15.23
CA GLY A 112 -5.25 -1.42 16.68
C GLY A 112 -4.81 -2.82 17.15
N GLN A 113 -5.42 -3.87 16.61
CA GLN A 113 -5.05 -5.26 16.95
C GLN A 113 -3.65 -5.61 16.44
N PHE A 114 -3.28 -5.15 15.25
CA PHE A 114 -1.93 -5.35 14.71
C PHE A 114 -0.90 -4.66 15.60
N SER A 115 -1.09 -3.38 15.91
CA SER A 115 -0.18 -2.60 16.76
C SER A 115 -0.04 -3.20 18.16
N GLN A 116 -1.13 -3.70 18.76
CA GLN A 116 -1.07 -4.40 20.05
C GLN A 116 -0.28 -5.71 19.98
N GLU A 117 -0.47 -6.53 18.93
CA GLU A 117 0.28 -7.79 18.80
C GLU A 117 1.77 -7.53 18.56
N VAL A 118 2.10 -6.53 17.73
CA VAL A 118 3.49 -6.10 17.50
C VAL A 118 4.14 -5.62 18.81
N GLU A 119 3.45 -4.80 19.60
CA GLU A 119 3.96 -4.32 20.90
C GLU A 119 4.15 -5.48 21.90
N LYS A 120 3.20 -6.41 21.96
CA LYS A 120 3.32 -7.61 22.81
C LYS A 120 4.53 -8.45 22.42
N ARG A 121 4.71 -8.71 21.12
CA ARG A 121 5.87 -9.43 20.59
C ARG A 121 7.18 -8.69 20.86
N SER A 122 7.18 -7.35 20.79
CA SER A 122 8.33 -6.51 21.13
C SER A 122 8.72 -6.70 22.59
N GLY A 123 7.75 -6.69 23.51
CA GLY A 123 7.96 -6.95 24.93
C GLY A 123 8.53 -8.35 25.20
N ASP A 124 8.06 -9.37 24.49
CA ASP A 124 8.55 -10.75 24.63
C ASP A 124 9.99 -10.92 24.11
N VAL A 125 10.32 -10.33 22.96
CA VAL A 125 11.70 -10.32 22.44
C VAL A 125 12.60 -9.54 23.39
N LYS A 126 12.18 -8.37 23.88
CA LYS A 126 12.94 -7.55 24.84
C LYS A 126 13.30 -8.34 26.10
N LYS A 127 12.35 -9.08 26.67
CA LYS A 127 12.60 -9.95 27.83
C LYS A 127 13.63 -11.03 27.52
N ARG A 128 13.50 -11.74 26.40
CA ARG A 128 14.45 -12.79 25.98
C ARG A 128 15.87 -12.24 25.79
N VAL A 129 16.00 -11.06 25.17
CA VAL A 129 17.28 -10.39 24.98
C VAL A 129 17.90 -9.99 26.32
N LEU A 130 17.13 -9.39 27.22
CA LEU A 130 17.60 -9.03 28.56
C LEU A 130 18.06 -10.26 29.35
N ASP A 131 17.33 -11.37 29.28
CA ASP A 131 17.70 -12.62 29.94
C ASP A 131 19.01 -13.20 29.37
N ARG A 132 19.22 -13.08 28.05
CA ARG A 132 20.48 -13.50 27.40
C ARG A 132 21.65 -12.63 27.83
N LEU A 133 21.47 -11.31 27.84
CA LEU A 133 22.49 -10.35 28.30
C LEU A 133 22.86 -10.60 29.77
N LYS A 134 21.86 -10.85 30.62
CA LYS A 134 22.07 -11.22 32.02
C LYS A 134 22.89 -12.50 32.19
N LYS A 135 22.63 -13.53 31.37
CA LYS A 135 23.43 -14.77 31.36
C LYS A 135 24.87 -14.55 30.90
N MET A 136 25.12 -13.54 30.08
CA MET A 136 26.47 -13.12 29.66
C MET A 136 27.17 -12.20 30.68
N GLY A 137 26.56 -11.97 31.85
CA GLY A 137 27.09 -11.08 32.88
C GLY A 137 26.88 -9.59 32.60
N ILE A 138 26.13 -9.25 31.56
CA ILE A 138 25.78 -7.87 31.21
C ILE A 138 24.48 -7.52 31.95
N VAL A 139 24.60 -6.69 32.99
CA VAL A 139 23.48 -6.28 33.84
C VAL A 139 23.57 -4.79 34.15
N GLY A 140 22.42 -4.12 34.11
CA GLY A 140 22.31 -2.69 34.43
C GLY A 140 20.87 -2.21 34.30
N SER A 141 20.43 -1.34 35.20
CA SER A 141 19.09 -0.76 35.19
C SER A 141 18.85 0.21 34.02
N ALA A 142 19.93 0.72 33.42
CA ALA A 142 19.90 1.60 32.25
C ALA A 142 20.07 0.85 30.91
N LEU A 143 20.04 -0.48 30.91
CA LEU A 143 20.22 -1.28 29.71
C LEU A 143 18.93 -1.29 28.87
N GLU A 144 18.94 -0.54 27.77
CA GLU A 144 17.86 -0.55 26.77
C GLU A 144 18.32 -1.29 25.51
N PRO A 145 17.96 -2.58 25.34
CA PRO A 145 18.32 -3.32 24.14
C PRO A 145 17.53 -2.79 22.95
N ASN A 146 18.25 -2.48 21.87
CA ASN A 146 17.66 -2.19 20.57
C ASN A 146 17.05 -3.46 19.98
N VAL A 147 15.76 -3.70 20.22
CA VAL A 147 15.02 -4.88 19.77
C VAL A 147 15.04 -5.00 18.24
N ALA A 148 15.08 -3.89 17.51
CA ALA A 148 15.08 -3.87 16.05
C ALA A 148 16.34 -4.47 15.41
N ALA A 149 17.44 -4.57 16.17
CA ALA A 149 18.69 -5.14 15.70
C ALA A 149 18.76 -6.68 15.81
N TRP A 150 17.71 -7.33 16.32
CA TRP A 150 17.71 -8.78 16.56
C TRP A 150 16.86 -9.52 15.52
N ASP A 151 17.38 -10.62 14.98
CA ASP A 151 16.67 -11.44 13.99
C ASP A 151 15.33 -11.98 14.53
N GLU A 152 15.30 -12.33 15.82
CA GLU A 152 14.10 -12.78 16.54
C GLU A 152 12.95 -11.76 16.50
N TRP A 153 13.27 -10.47 16.39
CA TRP A 153 12.27 -9.42 16.20
C TRP A 153 11.75 -9.38 14.77
N ALA A 154 12.66 -9.43 13.78
CA ALA A 154 12.28 -9.44 12.37
C ALA A 154 11.37 -10.62 12.04
N GLU A 155 11.67 -11.81 12.58
CA GLU A 155 10.84 -13.01 12.47
C GLU A 155 9.46 -12.80 13.11
N ALA A 156 9.40 -12.32 14.36
CA ALA A 156 8.13 -12.10 15.07
C ALA A 156 7.22 -11.08 14.37
N VAL A 157 7.79 -10.01 13.80
CA VAL A 157 7.05 -9.05 13.00
C VAL A 157 6.55 -9.69 11.70
N SER A 158 7.39 -10.46 11.02
CA SER A 158 7.02 -11.16 9.78
C SER A 158 5.87 -12.15 10.01
N GLU A 159 5.91 -12.94 11.07
CA GLU A 159 4.82 -13.85 11.46
C GLU A 159 3.51 -13.09 11.72
N THR A 160 3.61 -11.97 12.44
CA THR A 160 2.45 -11.12 12.75
C THR A 160 1.85 -10.53 11.48
N LYS A 161 2.69 -10.06 10.55
CA LYS A 161 2.24 -9.57 9.24
C LYS A 161 1.51 -10.65 8.45
N GLN A 162 2.05 -11.86 8.38
CA GLN A 162 1.41 -12.96 7.65
C GLN A 162 0.03 -13.31 8.23
N ALA A 163 -0.10 -13.34 9.56
CA ALA A 163 -1.37 -13.58 10.22
C ALA A 163 -2.43 -12.50 9.90
N PHE A 164 -2.01 -11.23 9.84
CA PHE A 164 -2.90 -10.11 9.54
C PHE A 164 -3.17 -9.93 8.05
N LYS A 165 -2.29 -10.38 7.16
CA LYS A 165 -2.48 -10.32 5.69
C LYS A 165 -3.76 -11.01 5.25
N GLY A 166 -4.09 -12.15 5.85
CA GLY A 166 -5.35 -12.86 5.57
C GLY A 166 -6.58 -12.01 5.89
N ARG A 167 -6.55 -11.31 7.03
CA ARG A 167 -7.64 -10.42 7.47
C ARG A 167 -7.73 -9.17 6.60
N LEU A 168 -6.58 -8.61 6.20
CA LEU A 168 -6.52 -7.46 5.31
C LEU A 168 -7.04 -7.80 3.90
N ARG A 169 -6.78 -9.02 3.40
CA ARG A 169 -7.38 -9.52 2.16
C ARG A 169 -8.91 -9.63 2.26
N GLN A 170 -9.43 -10.15 3.37
CA GLN A 170 -10.89 -10.21 3.58
C GLN A 170 -11.50 -8.81 3.61
N TRP A 171 -10.87 -7.87 4.31
CA TRP A 171 -11.30 -6.47 4.32
C TRP A 171 -11.27 -5.86 2.91
N LYS A 172 -10.21 -6.10 2.13
CA LYS A 172 -10.11 -5.67 0.72
C LYS A 172 -11.28 -6.18 -0.13
N GLU A 173 -11.63 -7.46 -0.02
CA GLU A 173 -12.75 -8.01 -0.80
C GLU A 173 -14.08 -7.34 -0.44
N ARG A 174 -14.28 -7.02 0.85
CA ARG A 174 -15.46 -6.25 1.30
C ARG A 174 -15.45 -4.83 0.76
N VAL A 175 -14.30 -4.15 0.75
CA VAL A 175 -14.14 -2.82 0.15
C VAL A 175 -14.50 -2.83 -1.34
N LYS A 176 -14.07 -3.85 -2.09
CA LYS A 176 -14.39 -4.00 -3.50
C LYS A 176 -15.88 -4.30 -3.74
N ALA A 177 -16.54 -4.99 -2.80
CA ALA A 177 -17.96 -5.31 -2.87
C ALA A 177 -18.88 -4.09 -2.64
N VAL A 178 -18.37 -3.00 -2.05
CA VAL A 178 -19.13 -1.74 -1.92
C VAL A 178 -19.41 -1.18 -3.32
N LYS A 179 -20.70 -1.15 -3.69
CA LYS A 179 -21.15 -0.47 -4.91
C LYS A 179 -21.03 1.04 -4.70
N ALA A 180 -20.51 1.72 -5.73
CA ALA A 180 -20.45 3.18 -5.80
C ALA A 180 -21.85 3.79 -5.84
#